data_AF-A0A2U2BT74-F1
#
_entry.id   AF-A0A2U2BT74-F1
#
_cell.length_a   1.000
_cell.length_b   1.000
_cell.length_c   1.000
_cell.angle_alpha   90.00
_cell.angle_beta   90.00
_cell.angle_gamma   90.00
#
_symmetry.space_group_name_H-M   'P 1'
#
loop_
_entity.id
_entity.type
_entity.pdbx_description
1 polymer ?
#
loop_
_entity_poly.entity_id
_entity_poly.type
_entity_poly.pdbx_seq_one_letter_code
_entity_poly.pdbx_strand_id
1 'polypeptide(L)'
;MTRLLLTTAAAGAMALALGGCIYVDTSGAAYASKGKQNLIGGDVSATLDEDGDFRVAGADVSLSGRVGGRLSVAGADFRGEDLSLGSLEGAAADVVFDGEVAEDVDMNVADMRWSGPVGGAFEVNAADLRFDGSVGGGFRANVADARLSGVFSDVRVNAADLVLEDGFQASGDVRVNAAELDVDGLISGRLDAAARTARIAGIVEGPLEIYADPGRRPHDREDGLVVISGRTAGGEICARRVVISGTVTGALAVTADEPATIEAGADAPEVSFTAREGRECERE
;
A
#
# COMPACT_ATOMS: atom_id res chain seq x y z
N MET A 1 -10.56 -3.24 -46.75
CA MET A 1 -9.58 -3.95 -45.89
C MET A 1 -8.21 -3.67 -46.46
N THR A 2 -7.52 -2.68 -45.92
CA THR A 2 -6.23 -2.22 -46.44
C THR A 2 -5.17 -2.60 -45.43
N ARG A 3 -4.36 -3.60 -45.75
CA ARG A 3 -3.19 -4.01 -44.96
C ARG A 3 -2.07 -3.01 -45.22
N LEU A 4 -1.65 -2.27 -44.20
CA LEU A 4 -0.35 -1.59 -44.23
C LEU A 4 0.65 -2.44 -43.45
N LEU A 5 1.64 -2.96 -44.17
CA LEU A 5 2.88 -3.51 -43.63
C LEU A 5 3.78 -2.33 -43.27
N LEU A 6 4.15 -2.18 -41.99
CA LEU A 6 5.26 -1.32 -41.60
C LEU A 6 6.51 -2.19 -41.44
N THR A 7 7.51 -1.91 -42.25
CA THR A 7 8.88 -2.39 -42.09
C THR A 7 9.70 -1.39 -41.29
N THR A 8 10.59 -1.93 -40.48
CA THR A 8 11.54 -1.31 -39.54
C THR A 8 12.43 -0.20 -40.13
N ALA A 9 12.70 0.77 -39.25
CA ALA A 9 13.87 1.67 -39.14
C ALA A 9 14.30 2.52 -40.36
N ALA A 10 14.04 3.82 -40.27
CA ALA A 10 14.96 4.85 -40.77
C ALA A 10 14.84 6.13 -39.92
N ALA A 11 15.93 6.51 -39.27
CA ALA A 11 16.10 7.83 -38.68
C ALA A 11 16.05 8.90 -39.79
N GLY A 12 15.21 9.93 -39.61
CA GLY A 12 15.08 11.04 -40.56
C GLY A 12 14.07 12.06 -40.05
N ALA A 13 14.55 13.30 -39.90
CA ALA A 13 13.92 14.37 -39.14
C ALA A 13 12.69 15.04 -39.78
N MET A 14 11.92 15.68 -38.89
CA MET A 14 11.16 16.93 -39.04
C MET A 14 9.81 16.91 -39.77
N ALA A 15 8.74 16.92 -38.96
CA ALA A 15 7.54 17.71 -39.21
C ALA A 15 7.01 18.25 -37.86
N LEU A 16 7.23 19.55 -37.63
CA LEU A 16 6.64 20.30 -36.51
C LEU A 16 5.12 20.41 -36.71
N ALA A 17 4.38 19.59 -35.97
CA ALA A 17 3.04 19.89 -35.51
C ALA A 17 3.09 19.84 -33.98
N LEU A 18 2.49 20.81 -33.30
CA LEU A 18 2.42 20.93 -31.83
C LEU A 18 1.53 19.84 -31.19
N GLY A 19 1.80 18.58 -31.47
CA GLY A 19 1.23 17.42 -30.80
C GLY A 19 2.36 16.48 -30.40
N GLY A 20 2.32 15.97 -29.17
CA GLY A 20 3.34 15.09 -28.60
C GLY A 20 3.78 13.99 -29.55
N CYS A 21 5.08 13.73 -29.61
CA CYS A 21 5.63 12.65 -30.41
C CYS A 21 5.61 11.36 -29.56
N ILE A 22 4.69 10.44 -29.85
CA ILE A 22 4.71 9.10 -29.27
C ILE A 22 5.73 8.25 -30.03
N TYR A 23 6.74 7.73 -29.33
CA TYR A 23 7.59 6.66 -29.86
C TYR A 23 7.04 5.33 -29.37
N VAL A 24 6.57 4.49 -30.30
CA VAL A 24 6.04 3.15 -29.99
C VAL A 24 6.97 2.13 -30.61
N ASP A 25 7.53 1.23 -29.78
CA ASP A 25 8.15 0.00 -30.24
C ASP A 25 7.18 -1.15 -29.92
N THR A 26 6.87 -1.97 -30.92
CA THR A 26 5.83 -3.00 -30.82
C THR A 26 6.38 -4.31 -31.33
N SER A 27 6.53 -5.30 -30.45
CA SER A 27 6.78 -6.70 -30.80
C SER A 27 5.47 -7.45 -31.06
N GLY A 28 4.53 -6.85 -31.79
CA GLY A 28 3.22 -7.46 -32.04
C GLY A 28 2.27 -6.56 -32.84
N ALA A 29 1.05 -7.05 -33.10
CA ALA A 29 0.02 -6.21 -33.72
C ALA A 29 -0.53 -5.22 -32.69
N ALA A 30 0.08 -4.03 -32.59
CA ALA A 30 -0.47 -2.91 -31.85
C ALA A 30 -1.16 -1.91 -32.78
N TYR A 31 -2.23 -1.29 -32.30
CA TYR A 31 -3.00 -0.28 -33.01
C TYR A 31 -2.94 1.04 -32.25
N ALA A 32 -2.25 2.03 -32.82
CA ALA A 32 -2.38 3.42 -32.45
C ALA A 32 -3.45 4.07 -33.33
N SER A 33 -4.50 4.65 -32.74
CA SER A 33 -5.54 5.33 -33.50
C SER A 33 -5.22 6.82 -33.59
N LYS A 34 -4.89 7.31 -34.79
CA LYS A 34 -4.69 8.75 -35.03
C LYS A 34 -5.90 9.56 -34.54
N GLY A 35 -5.67 10.49 -33.61
CA GLY A 35 -6.71 11.33 -33.01
C GLY A 35 -7.45 10.71 -31.82
N LYS A 36 -7.04 9.53 -31.34
CA LYS A 36 -7.46 8.98 -30.04
C LYS A 36 -6.20 8.78 -29.19
N GLN A 37 -6.27 9.20 -27.93
CA GLN A 37 -5.20 8.98 -26.94
C GLN A 37 -5.31 7.56 -26.39
N ASN A 38 -5.13 6.56 -27.27
CA ASN A 38 -5.14 5.16 -26.87
C ASN A 38 -4.16 4.26 -27.63
N LEU A 39 -3.61 3.27 -26.91
CA LEU A 39 -2.81 2.17 -27.46
C LEU A 39 -3.43 0.84 -27.06
N ILE A 40 -3.59 -0.06 -28.04
CA ILE A 40 -4.07 -1.42 -27.80
C ILE A 40 -3.15 -2.40 -28.53
N GLY A 41 -2.61 -3.40 -27.84
CA GLY A 41 -1.68 -4.38 -28.44
C GLY A 41 -1.56 -5.67 -27.62
N GLY A 42 -0.77 -6.62 -28.13
CA GLY A 42 -0.26 -7.73 -27.30
C GLY A 42 0.81 -7.18 -26.37
N ASP A 43 1.94 -6.82 -26.96
CA ASP A 43 3.05 -6.15 -26.27
C ASP A 43 3.04 -4.68 -26.70
N VAL A 44 3.02 -3.77 -25.72
CA VAL A 44 3.01 -2.33 -25.91
C VAL A 44 4.22 -1.76 -25.19
N SER A 45 5.19 -1.24 -25.93
CA SER A 45 6.25 -0.38 -25.37
C SER A 45 6.14 1.02 -25.95
N ALA A 46 6.06 2.03 -25.09
CA ALA A 46 5.99 3.41 -25.55
C ALA A 46 6.63 4.41 -24.58
N THR A 47 7.21 5.46 -25.16
CA THR A 47 7.51 6.70 -24.43
C THR A 47 6.40 7.71 -24.74
N LEU A 48 5.75 8.18 -23.68
CA LEU A 48 4.61 9.09 -23.74
C LEU A 48 5.06 10.54 -23.48
N ASP A 49 4.44 11.48 -24.18
CA ASP A 49 4.50 12.92 -23.89
C ASP A 49 3.13 13.51 -24.20
N GLU A 50 2.19 13.24 -23.30
CA GLU A 50 0.78 13.57 -23.46
C GLU A 50 0.38 14.65 -22.45
N ASP A 51 -0.28 15.72 -22.90
CA ASP A 51 -0.78 16.77 -21.99
C ASP A 51 -2.09 16.39 -21.29
N GLY A 52 -2.88 15.50 -21.90
CA GLY A 52 -4.19 15.08 -21.42
C GLY A 52 -4.21 13.64 -20.95
N ASP A 53 -5.41 13.06 -20.93
CA ASP A 53 -5.60 11.66 -20.55
C ASP A 53 -5.05 10.71 -21.62
N PHE A 54 -4.59 9.55 -21.20
CA PHE A 54 -4.12 8.49 -22.08
C PHE A 54 -4.66 7.13 -21.64
N ARG A 55 -4.97 6.26 -22.59
CA ARG A 55 -5.45 4.90 -22.30
C ARG A 55 -4.57 3.86 -22.95
N VAL A 56 -4.17 2.85 -22.21
CA VAL A 56 -3.38 1.74 -22.74
C VAL A 56 -4.02 0.42 -22.35
N ALA A 57 -4.09 -0.50 -23.29
CA ALA A 57 -4.47 -1.87 -23.02
C ALA A 57 -3.56 -2.86 -23.74
N GLY A 58 -3.09 -3.90 -23.06
CA GLY A 58 -2.33 -4.95 -23.68
C GLY A 58 -2.06 -6.14 -22.78
N ALA A 59 -1.44 -7.19 -23.29
CA ALA A 59 -0.93 -8.26 -22.45
C ALA A 59 0.24 -7.71 -21.61
N ASP A 60 1.27 -7.18 -22.29
CA ASP A 60 2.47 -6.64 -21.65
C ASP A 60 2.60 -5.15 -21.99
N VAL A 61 2.52 -4.28 -20.98
CA VAL A 61 2.56 -2.82 -21.16
C VAL A 61 3.79 -2.27 -20.46
N SER A 62 4.70 -1.66 -21.21
CA SER A 62 5.88 -0.96 -20.69
C SER A 62 5.87 0.51 -21.14
N LEU A 63 5.77 1.43 -20.19
CA LEU A 63 5.64 2.85 -20.45
C LEU A 63 6.70 3.67 -19.72
N SER A 64 7.14 4.76 -20.37
CA SER A 64 8.00 5.80 -19.80
C SER A 64 7.53 7.20 -20.25
N GLY A 65 8.02 8.25 -19.61
CA GLY A 65 7.73 9.63 -19.98
C GLY A 65 6.58 10.26 -19.19
N ARG A 66 5.72 11.05 -19.84
CA ARG A 66 4.76 11.91 -19.15
C ARG A 66 3.34 11.78 -19.71
N VAL A 67 2.36 11.73 -18.79
CA VAL A 67 0.94 11.91 -19.06
C VAL A 67 0.40 12.97 -18.10
N GLY A 68 0.11 14.18 -18.60
CA GLY A 68 -0.33 15.30 -17.78
C GLY A 68 -1.72 15.12 -17.17
N GLY A 69 -2.58 14.33 -17.82
CA GLY A 69 -3.89 13.93 -17.29
C GLY A 69 -3.86 12.54 -16.66
N ARG A 70 -4.95 11.81 -16.82
CA ARG A 70 -5.07 10.44 -16.30
C ARG A 70 -4.51 9.40 -17.27
N LEU A 71 -3.67 8.50 -16.76
CA LEU A 71 -3.36 7.26 -17.44
C LEU A 71 -4.33 6.15 -17.00
N SER A 72 -5.15 5.63 -17.91
CA SER A 72 -5.95 4.43 -17.67
C SER A 72 -5.24 3.19 -18.24
N VAL A 73 -4.94 2.19 -17.41
CA VAL A 73 -4.24 0.96 -17.80
C VAL A 73 -5.14 -0.26 -17.67
N ALA A 74 -5.10 -1.15 -18.67
CA ALA A 74 -5.69 -2.49 -18.57
C ALA A 74 -4.74 -3.53 -19.17
N GLY A 75 -4.16 -4.41 -18.36
CA GLY A 75 -3.29 -5.45 -18.94
C GLY A 75 -3.09 -6.70 -18.09
N ALA A 76 -2.23 -7.59 -18.56
CA ALA A 76 -1.69 -8.64 -17.68
C ALA A 76 -0.52 -8.06 -16.89
N ASP A 77 0.47 -7.49 -17.57
CA ASP A 77 1.64 -6.87 -16.94
C ASP A 77 1.69 -5.38 -17.26
N PHE A 78 1.89 -4.55 -16.24
CA PHE A 78 2.14 -3.12 -16.39
C PHE A 78 3.45 -2.73 -15.72
N ARG A 79 4.36 -2.18 -16.53
CA ARG A 79 5.64 -1.62 -16.09
C ARG A 79 5.71 -0.14 -16.44
N GLY A 80 5.73 0.71 -15.43
CA GLY A 80 6.02 2.13 -15.54
C GLY A 80 7.43 2.43 -15.04
N GLU A 81 8.28 3.00 -15.88
CA GLU A 81 9.62 3.44 -15.49
C GLU A 81 9.82 4.90 -15.89
N ASP A 82 10.35 5.72 -14.98
CA ASP A 82 10.52 7.16 -15.19
C ASP A 82 9.21 7.82 -15.68
N LEU A 83 8.08 7.42 -15.07
CA LEU A 83 6.75 7.96 -15.41
C LEU A 83 6.38 9.14 -14.53
N SER A 84 5.87 10.20 -15.14
CA SER A 84 5.23 11.32 -14.45
C SER A 84 3.79 11.44 -14.91
N LEU A 85 2.84 11.18 -14.00
CA LEU A 85 1.42 11.09 -14.30
C LEU A 85 0.62 12.15 -13.53
N GLY A 86 -0.46 12.65 -14.13
CA GLY A 86 -1.49 13.40 -13.40
C GLY A 86 -2.18 12.48 -12.40
N SER A 87 -2.92 11.49 -12.89
CA SER A 87 -3.50 10.41 -12.07
C SER A 87 -3.32 9.05 -12.76
N LEU A 88 -3.44 7.95 -12.00
CA LEU A 88 -3.35 6.58 -12.52
C LEU A 88 -4.59 5.78 -12.12
N GLU A 89 -5.27 5.17 -13.09
CA GLU A 89 -6.35 4.23 -12.80
C GLU A 89 -6.19 2.95 -13.62
N GLY A 90 -6.66 1.81 -13.12
CA GLY A 90 -6.69 0.62 -13.95
C GLY A 90 -6.73 -0.72 -13.25
N ALA A 91 -6.44 -1.74 -14.07
CA ALA A 91 -6.27 -3.09 -13.59
C ALA A 91 -5.15 -3.81 -14.35
N ALA A 92 -4.38 -4.62 -13.61
CA ALA A 92 -3.37 -5.51 -14.16
C ALA A 92 -3.28 -6.80 -13.34
N ALA A 93 -2.62 -7.85 -13.82
CA ALA A 93 -2.16 -8.90 -12.93
C ALA A 93 -0.95 -8.39 -12.15
N ASP A 94 0.11 -7.98 -12.84
CA ASP A 94 1.35 -7.52 -12.23
C ASP A 94 1.62 -6.05 -12.52
N VAL A 95 1.95 -5.28 -11.48
CA VAL A 95 2.34 -3.87 -11.58
C VAL A 95 3.72 -3.65 -11.01
N VAL A 96 4.60 -3.06 -11.81
CA VAL A 96 5.86 -2.46 -11.35
C VAL A 96 5.85 -1.00 -11.76
N PHE A 97 5.74 -0.11 -10.79
CA PHE A 97 5.74 1.33 -11.03
C PHE A 97 6.95 1.98 -10.36
N ASP A 98 7.71 2.73 -11.14
CA ASP A 98 8.76 3.63 -10.71
C ASP A 98 8.54 5.00 -11.37
N GLY A 99 8.20 5.98 -10.56
CA GLY A 99 7.79 7.30 -11.06
C GLY A 99 7.04 8.14 -10.03
N GLU A 100 6.30 9.12 -10.51
CA GLU A 100 5.48 10.01 -9.68
C GLU A 100 4.05 10.13 -10.23
N VAL A 101 3.08 10.25 -9.31
CA VAL A 101 1.70 10.57 -9.62
C VAL A 101 1.31 11.82 -8.86
N ALA A 102 0.93 12.89 -9.56
CA ALA A 102 0.64 14.18 -8.94
C ALA A 102 -0.66 14.17 -8.11
N GLU A 103 -1.65 13.41 -8.56
CA GLU A 103 -2.98 13.29 -7.96
C GLU A 103 -3.18 11.86 -7.44
N ASP A 104 -4.29 11.22 -7.82
CA ASP A 104 -4.77 9.97 -7.22
C ASP A 104 -4.33 8.73 -8.00
N VAL A 105 -4.24 7.60 -7.28
CA VAL A 105 -4.05 6.26 -7.81
C VAL A 105 -5.24 5.37 -7.40
N ASP A 106 -5.86 4.69 -8.35
CA ASP A 106 -6.92 3.69 -8.13
C ASP A 106 -6.65 2.42 -8.97
N MET A 107 -6.24 1.33 -8.32
CA MET A 107 -5.76 0.14 -9.01
C MET A 107 -6.36 -1.17 -8.46
N ASN A 108 -6.70 -2.09 -9.37
CA ASN A 108 -7.09 -3.47 -9.04
C ASN A 108 -6.07 -4.42 -9.65
N VAL A 109 -5.30 -5.09 -8.80
CA VAL A 109 -4.10 -5.83 -9.21
C VAL A 109 -4.03 -7.21 -8.55
N ALA A 110 -3.19 -8.11 -9.06
CA ALA A 110 -2.76 -9.28 -8.30
C ALA A 110 -1.53 -8.90 -7.47
N ASP A 111 -0.43 -8.51 -8.12
CA ASP A 111 0.82 -8.18 -7.45
C ASP A 111 1.26 -6.75 -7.80
N MET A 112 1.61 -5.94 -6.80
CA MET A 112 2.09 -4.58 -7.00
C MET A 112 3.39 -4.30 -6.28
N ARG A 113 4.34 -3.76 -7.04
CA ARG A 113 5.52 -3.08 -6.54
C ARG A 113 5.46 -1.61 -6.95
N TRP A 114 5.45 -0.74 -5.95
CA TRP A 114 5.41 0.71 -6.13
C TRP A 114 6.67 1.37 -5.61
N SER A 115 7.22 2.29 -6.39
CA SER A 115 8.36 3.16 -6.07
C SER A 115 8.03 4.59 -6.49
N GLY A 116 7.98 5.50 -5.51
CA GLY A 116 7.87 6.94 -5.73
C GLY A 116 6.60 7.61 -5.19
N PRO A 117 6.48 8.93 -5.33
CA PRO A 117 5.46 9.72 -4.63
C PRO A 117 4.10 9.71 -5.32
N VAL A 118 3.06 9.84 -4.50
CA VAL A 118 1.66 10.07 -4.88
C VAL A 118 1.17 11.31 -4.15
N GLY A 119 0.88 12.38 -4.89
CA GLY A 119 0.47 13.65 -4.27
C GLY A 119 -0.94 13.60 -3.67
N GLY A 120 -1.84 12.81 -4.28
CA GLY A 120 -3.22 12.59 -3.84
C GLY A 120 -3.40 11.31 -3.03
N ALA A 121 -4.60 10.73 -3.16
CA ALA A 121 -4.96 9.47 -2.50
C ALA A 121 -4.40 8.25 -3.25
N PHE A 122 -4.11 7.19 -2.49
CA PHE A 122 -3.70 5.91 -3.04
C PHE A 122 -4.70 4.84 -2.62
N GLU A 123 -5.44 4.28 -3.57
CA GLU A 123 -6.43 3.22 -3.36
C GLU A 123 -6.07 1.99 -4.19
N VAL A 124 -5.90 0.84 -3.53
CA VAL A 124 -5.52 -0.40 -4.20
C VAL A 124 -6.25 -1.62 -3.64
N ASN A 125 -6.64 -2.52 -4.53
CA ASN A 125 -7.00 -3.89 -4.20
C ASN A 125 -5.94 -4.82 -4.83
N ALA A 126 -5.22 -5.60 -4.01
CA ALA A 126 -4.16 -6.50 -4.46
C ALA A 126 -4.24 -7.88 -3.77
N ALA A 127 -3.54 -8.88 -4.29
CA ALA A 127 -3.08 -9.99 -3.48
C ALA A 127 -1.85 -9.52 -2.68
N ASP A 128 -0.78 -9.11 -3.36
CA ASP A 128 0.46 -8.68 -2.73
C ASP A 128 0.78 -7.21 -3.04
N LEU A 129 1.16 -6.45 -2.01
CA LEU A 129 1.57 -5.06 -2.14
C LEU A 129 2.93 -4.81 -1.49
N ARG A 130 3.87 -4.27 -2.25
CA ARG A 130 5.08 -3.63 -1.74
C ARG A 130 5.11 -2.17 -2.15
N PHE A 131 5.05 -1.28 -1.17
CA PHE A 131 5.06 0.16 -1.40
C PHE A 131 6.29 0.81 -0.77
N ASP A 132 7.03 1.57 -1.57
CA ASP A 132 8.14 2.43 -1.15
C ASP A 132 7.93 3.82 -1.76
N GLY A 133 7.62 4.82 -0.95
CA GLY A 133 7.34 6.16 -1.46
C GLY A 133 6.68 7.10 -0.47
N SER A 134 5.92 8.07 -0.98
CA SER A 134 5.11 8.93 -0.13
C SER A 134 3.70 9.09 -0.67
N VAL A 135 2.73 9.25 0.24
CA VAL A 135 1.33 9.51 -0.12
C VAL A 135 0.86 10.76 0.62
N GLY A 136 0.62 11.83 -0.14
CA GLY A 136 0.17 13.11 0.40
C GLY A 136 -1.28 13.09 0.89
N GLY A 137 -2.13 12.33 0.20
CA GLY A 137 -3.51 12.07 0.59
C GLY A 137 -3.65 10.84 1.51
N GLY A 138 -4.83 10.22 1.48
CA GLY A 138 -5.11 9.01 2.25
C GLY A 138 -4.62 7.75 1.53
N PHE A 139 -4.00 6.84 2.27
CA PHE A 139 -3.63 5.51 1.79
C PHE A 139 -4.70 4.48 2.16
N ARG A 140 -5.23 3.76 1.19
CA ARG A 140 -6.23 2.71 1.37
C ARG A 140 -5.84 1.45 0.60
N ALA A 141 -5.77 0.33 1.29
CA ALA A 141 -5.43 -0.95 0.65
C ALA A 141 -6.30 -2.09 1.18
N ASN A 142 -6.79 -2.92 0.26
CA ASN A 142 -7.35 -4.24 0.58
C ASN A 142 -6.45 -5.30 -0.08
N VAL A 143 -5.71 -6.03 0.73
CA VAL A 143 -4.62 -6.92 0.29
C VAL A 143 -4.68 -8.27 0.99
N ALA A 144 -4.01 -9.28 0.45
CA ALA A 144 -3.63 -10.43 1.25
C ALA A 144 -2.39 -10.06 2.06
N ASP A 145 -1.30 -9.69 1.39
CA ASP A 145 -0.03 -9.36 2.06
C ASP A 145 0.43 -7.95 1.68
N ALA A 146 0.89 -7.18 2.67
CA ALA A 146 1.43 -5.85 2.44
C ALA A 146 2.73 -5.57 3.21
N ARG A 147 3.68 -4.94 2.52
CA ARG A 147 4.88 -4.32 3.11
C ARG A 147 4.92 -2.86 2.72
N LEU A 148 4.87 -1.98 3.71
CA LEU A 148 4.79 -0.53 3.51
C LEU A 148 6.01 0.15 4.11
N SER A 149 6.67 0.99 3.32
CA SER A 149 7.76 1.87 3.74
C SER A 149 7.58 3.26 3.12
N GLY A 150 8.07 4.29 3.82
CA GLY A 150 8.00 5.67 3.40
C GLY A 150 6.99 6.51 4.20
N VAL A 151 6.48 7.60 3.61
CA VAL A 151 5.78 8.67 4.36
C VAL A 151 4.30 8.75 3.99
N PHE A 152 3.45 8.75 5.01
CA PHE A 152 1.99 8.72 4.85
C PHE A 152 1.31 9.80 5.70
N SER A 153 0.21 10.35 5.19
CA SER A 153 -0.72 11.15 5.99
C SER A 153 -1.57 10.24 6.88
N ASP A 154 -2.64 9.65 6.33
CA ASP A 154 -3.50 8.68 7.02
C ASP A 154 -3.45 7.32 6.30
N VAL A 155 -3.54 6.23 7.06
CA VAL A 155 -3.45 4.86 6.53
C VAL A 155 -4.65 4.02 6.95
N ARG A 156 -5.28 3.36 5.98
CA ARG A 156 -6.32 2.34 6.20
C ARG A 156 -6.00 1.08 5.41
N VAL A 157 -5.78 -0.04 6.10
CA VAL A 157 -5.43 -1.30 5.44
C VAL A 157 -6.27 -2.44 5.98
N ASN A 158 -6.81 -3.25 5.06
CA ASN A 158 -7.31 -4.58 5.35
C ASN A 158 -6.35 -5.60 4.72
N ALA A 159 -5.75 -6.48 5.53
CA ALA A 159 -4.77 -7.47 5.12
C ALA A 159 -5.00 -8.84 5.76
N ALA A 160 -4.40 -9.89 5.22
CA ALA A 160 -4.05 -11.07 6.00
C ALA A 160 -2.78 -10.75 6.81
N ASP A 161 -1.68 -10.42 6.14
CA ASP A 161 -0.41 -10.11 6.79
C ASP A 161 0.05 -8.70 6.41
N LEU A 162 0.28 -7.84 7.41
CA LEU A 162 0.72 -6.45 7.22
C LEU A 162 2.01 -6.17 7.98
N VAL A 163 3.02 -5.69 7.26
CA VAL A 163 4.28 -5.18 7.82
C VAL A 163 4.42 -3.69 7.52
N LEU A 164 4.50 -2.89 8.57
CA LEU A 164 4.89 -1.48 8.52
C LEU A 164 6.38 -1.42 8.84
N GLU A 165 7.23 -1.35 7.80
CA GLU A 165 8.69 -1.49 7.91
C GLU A 165 9.32 -0.34 8.70
N ASP A 166 10.61 -0.46 9.08
CA ASP A 166 11.35 0.59 9.81
C ASP A 166 11.32 1.97 9.13
N GLY A 167 11.26 1.99 7.79
CA GLY A 167 11.14 3.22 7.01
C GLY A 167 9.73 3.83 6.98
N PHE A 168 8.72 3.16 7.54
CA PHE A 168 7.34 3.63 7.58
C PHE A 168 7.17 4.80 8.55
N GLN A 169 6.51 5.87 8.11
CA GLN A 169 6.20 7.05 8.90
C GLN A 169 4.78 7.53 8.58
N ALA A 170 3.86 7.40 9.54
CA ALA A 170 2.52 7.97 9.43
C ALA A 170 2.39 9.20 10.35
N SER A 171 2.04 10.34 9.76
CA SER A 171 1.82 11.59 10.51
C SER A 171 0.42 11.67 11.13
N GLY A 172 -0.56 11.02 10.52
CA GLY A 172 -1.95 10.89 10.97
C GLY A 172 -2.25 9.50 11.55
N ASP A 173 -3.53 9.12 11.48
CA ASP A 173 -4.01 7.88 12.07
C ASP A 173 -3.74 6.66 11.17
N VAL A 174 -3.43 5.53 11.81
CA VAL A 174 -3.26 4.24 11.16
C VAL A 174 -4.37 3.30 11.64
N ARG A 175 -5.23 2.87 10.72
CA ARG A 175 -6.31 1.93 11.00
C ARG A 175 -6.13 0.64 10.22
N VAL A 176 -6.04 -0.47 10.94
CA VAL A 176 -5.70 -1.78 10.38
C VAL A 176 -6.77 -2.81 10.75
N ASN A 177 -7.06 -3.68 9.79
CA ASN A 177 -7.69 -4.97 10.03
C ASN A 177 -6.80 -6.04 9.40
N ALA A 178 -6.12 -6.84 10.23
CA ALA A 178 -5.16 -7.83 9.77
C ALA A 178 -5.36 -9.19 10.47
N ALA A 179 -4.83 -10.27 9.92
CA ALA A 179 -4.57 -11.47 10.72
C ALA A 179 -3.27 -11.27 11.51
N GLU A 180 -2.19 -10.89 10.83
CA GLU A 180 -0.90 -10.57 11.44
C GLU A 180 -0.51 -9.13 11.16
N LEU A 181 -0.13 -8.40 12.21
CA LEU A 181 0.33 -7.02 12.14
C LEU A 181 1.71 -6.89 12.78
N ASP A 182 2.70 -6.50 12.00
CA ASP A 182 4.03 -6.11 12.47
C ASP A 182 4.24 -4.61 12.23
N VAL A 183 4.61 -3.89 13.28
CA VAL A 183 4.88 -2.45 13.24
C VAL A 183 6.31 -2.18 13.71
N ASP A 184 7.19 -1.83 12.79
CA ASP A 184 8.58 -1.44 13.05
C ASP A 184 8.81 0.07 12.88
N GLY A 185 7.95 0.76 12.12
CA GLY A 185 8.07 2.18 11.83
C GLY A 185 7.52 3.14 12.91
N LEU A 186 7.35 4.40 12.51
CA LEU A 186 6.82 5.49 13.33
C LEU A 186 5.35 5.80 12.99
N ILE A 187 4.52 5.88 14.01
CA ILE A 187 3.14 6.35 13.94
C ILE A 187 2.98 7.52 14.91
N SER A 188 2.83 8.73 14.39
CA SER A 188 2.60 9.92 15.21
C SER A 188 1.15 10.03 15.71
N GLY A 189 0.19 9.58 14.92
CA GLY A 189 -1.23 9.53 15.29
C GLY A 189 -1.61 8.28 16.09
N ARG A 190 -2.92 8.00 16.13
CA ARG A 190 -3.46 6.79 16.78
C ARG A 190 -3.20 5.55 15.92
N LEU A 191 -2.93 4.42 16.57
CA LEU A 191 -3.01 3.10 15.95
C LEU A 191 -4.30 2.39 16.41
N ASP A 192 -5.25 2.24 15.50
CA ASP A 192 -6.50 1.47 15.67
C ASP A 192 -6.39 0.16 14.89
N ALA A 193 -6.15 -0.96 15.56
CA ALA A 193 -5.88 -2.24 14.94
C ALA A 193 -6.83 -3.33 15.44
N ALA A 194 -7.54 -3.97 14.51
CA ALA A 194 -8.12 -5.28 14.74
C ALA A 194 -7.17 -6.32 14.13
N ALA A 195 -6.65 -7.23 14.95
CA ALA A 195 -5.69 -8.23 14.53
C ALA A 195 -6.01 -9.62 15.11
N ARG A 196 -5.47 -10.69 14.55
CA ARG A 196 -5.34 -11.96 15.30
C ARG A 196 -4.08 -11.94 16.17
N THR A 197 -3.00 -11.37 15.65
CA THR A 197 -1.72 -11.18 16.35
C THR A 197 -1.13 -9.82 15.98
N ALA A 198 -0.58 -9.10 16.94
CA ALA A 198 0.07 -7.81 16.72
C ALA A 198 1.43 -7.72 17.42
N ARG A 199 2.45 -7.25 16.71
CA ARG A 199 3.79 -6.99 17.26
C ARG A 199 4.16 -5.53 16.97
N ILE A 200 4.42 -4.78 18.04
CA ILE A 200 4.74 -3.36 18.00
C ILE A 200 6.19 -3.18 18.47
N ALA A 201 7.11 -3.18 17.52
CA ALA A 201 8.55 -2.98 17.76
C ALA A 201 9.02 -1.55 17.47
N GLY A 202 8.25 -0.81 16.67
CA GLY A 202 8.49 0.59 16.33
C GLY A 202 8.03 1.59 17.39
N ILE A 203 7.66 2.77 16.94
CA ILE A 203 7.25 3.89 17.80
C ILE A 203 5.81 4.27 17.48
N VAL A 204 4.95 4.27 18.49
CA VAL A 204 3.59 4.82 18.39
C VAL A 204 3.42 5.94 19.41
N GLU A 205 3.37 7.18 18.93
CA GLU A 205 3.30 8.38 19.77
C GLU A 205 1.89 8.76 20.17
N GLY A 206 0.89 8.38 19.37
CA GLY A 206 -0.50 8.47 19.74
C GLY A 206 -0.99 7.25 20.54
N PRO A 207 -2.28 7.25 20.91
CA PRO A 207 -2.87 6.14 21.65
C PRO A 207 -2.93 4.87 20.80
N LEU A 208 -2.82 3.72 21.47
CA LEU A 208 -3.13 2.40 20.93
C LEU A 208 -4.60 2.05 21.18
N GLU A 209 -5.24 1.47 20.19
CA GLU A 209 -6.54 0.79 20.31
C GLU A 209 -6.40 -0.56 19.58
N ILE A 210 -5.99 -1.61 20.30
CA ILE A 210 -5.70 -2.92 19.71
C ILE A 210 -6.72 -3.96 20.18
N TYR A 211 -7.35 -4.62 19.23
CA TYR A 211 -8.30 -5.71 19.44
C TYR A 211 -7.72 -6.98 18.82
N ALA A 212 -7.16 -7.85 19.67
CA ALA A 212 -6.51 -9.09 19.28
C ALA A 212 -7.30 -10.32 19.73
N ASP A 213 -8.26 -10.75 18.92
CA ASP A 213 -9.09 -11.93 19.23
C ASP A 213 -9.25 -12.88 18.03
N PRO A 214 -8.72 -14.11 18.11
CA PRO A 214 -8.84 -15.13 17.06
C PRO A 214 -10.25 -15.72 16.89
N GLY A 215 -11.24 -15.30 17.68
CA GLY A 215 -12.60 -15.83 17.65
C GLY A 215 -12.71 -17.20 18.36
N ARG A 216 -13.55 -18.12 17.84
CA ARG A 216 -13.93 -19.38 18.54
C ARG A 216 -13.30 -20.67 17.99
N ARG A 217 -12.39 -20.57 17.01
CA ARG A 217 -11.78 -21.75 16.36
C ARG A 217 -10.64 -22.34 17.23
N PRO A 218 -10.16 -23.56 17.00
CA PRO A 218 -8.97 -24.06 17.69
C PRO A 218 -7.80 -23.09 17.48
N HIS A 219 -7.14 -22.72 18.58
CA HIS A 219 -6.18 -21.63 18.58
C HIS A 219 -4.74 -22.12 18.67
N ASP A 220 -3.87 -21.47 17.89
CA ASP A 220 -2.44 -21.60 18.07
C ASP A 220 -1.96 -20.76 19.27
N ARG A 221 -0.73 -20.99 19.74
CA ARG A 221 -0.19 -20.29 20.93
C ARG A 221 0.04 -18.79 20.73
N GLU A 222 0.04 -18.33 19.49
CA GLU A 222 0.25 -16.92 19.12
C GLU A 222 -1.06 -16.20 18.84
N ASP A 223 -2.19 -16.91 18.81
CA ASP A 223 -3.50 -16.34 18.56
C ASP A 223 -3.95 -15.47 19.74
N GLY A 224 -4.30 -14.22 19.45
CA GLY A 224 -4.66 -13.21 20.43
C GLY A 224 -3.47 -12.67 21.22
N LEU A 225 -2.25 -12.81 20.68
CA LEU A 225 -1.04 -12.24 21.26
C LEU A 225 -0.84 -10.80 20.78
N VAL A 226 -0.58 -9.91 21.74
CA VAL A 226 -0.02 -8.58 21.49
C VAL A 226 1.35 -8.49 22.15
N VAL A 227 2.38 -8.11 21.38
CA VAL A 227 3.74 -7.88 21.88
C VAL A 227 4.10 -6.42 21.69
N ILE A 228 4.55 -5.76 22.76
CA ILE A 228 5.12 -4.41 22.70
C ILE A 228 6.60 -4.50 23.08
N SER A 229 7.47 -4.42 22.07
CA SER A 229 8.92 -4.34 22.25
C SER A 229 9.49 -2.96 21.95
N GLY A 230 8.70 -2.10 21.29
CA GLY A 230 9.05 -0.73 20.96
C GLY A 230 8.65 0.29 22.02
N ARG A 231 8.35 1.52 21.58
CA ARG A 231 7.88 2.63 22.43
C ARG A 231 6.46 3.02 22.09
N THR A 232 5.58 3.04 23.08
CA THR A 232 4.18 3.42 22.88
C THR A 232 3.70 4.43 23.92
N ALA A 233 2.73 5.27 23.58
CA ALA A 233 2.19 6.29 24.49
C ALA A 233 1.15 5.74 25.49
N GLY A 234 0.78 4.46 25.39
CA GLY A 234 -0.33 3.87 26.14
C GLY A 234 -1.59 3.71 25.28
N GLY A 235 -2.75 3.58 25.91
CA GLY A 235 -4.04 3.35 25.25
C GLY A 235 -4.79 2.14 25.78
N GLU A 236 -5.47 1.43 24.89
CA GLU A 236 -6.32 0.29 25.21
C GLU A 236 -5.96 -0.93 24.38
N ILE A 237 -5.87 -2.08 25.05
CA ILE A 237 -5.63 -3.37 24.42
C ILE A 237 -6.66 -4.36 24.95
N CYS A 238 -7.45 -4.95 24.07
CA CYS A 238 -8.19 -6.18 24.35
C CYS A 238 -7.52 -7.33 23.60
N ALA A 239 -7.00 -8.31 24.33
CA ALA A 239 -6.27 -9.42 23.74
C ALA A 239 -6.45 -10.69 24.58
N ARG A 240 -5.94 -11.84 24.11
CA ARG A 240 -5.82 -13.02 24.98
C ARG A 240 -4.60 -12.92 25.89
N ARG A 241 -3.47 -12.49 25.33
CA ARG A 241 -2.20 -12.33 26.05
C ARG A 241 -1.48 -11.08 25.59
N VAL A 242 -0.95 -10.33 26.54
CA VAL A 242 -0.11 -9.14 26.28
C VAL A 242 1.27 -9.35 26.89
N VAL A 243 2.31 -9.11 26.11
CA VAL A 243 3.71 -9.14 26.55
C VAL A 243 4.34 -7.78 26.27
N ILE A 244 4.99 -7.21 27.28
CA ILE A 244 5.64 -5.90 27.20
C ILE A 244 7.11 -6.09 27.55
N SER A 245 7.99 -5.90 26.57
CA SER A 245 9.44 -5.88 26.73
C SER A 245 10.06 -4.50 26.45
N GLY A 246 9.28 -3.59 25.86
CA GLY A 246 9.68 -2.22 25.54
C GLY A 246 9.23 -1.17 26.57
N THR A 247 8.87 0.02 26.07
CA THR A 247 8.46 1.16 26.88
C THR A 247 7.01 1.57 26.59
N VAL A 248 6.22 1.73 27.63
CA VAL A 248 4.87 2.28 27.60
C VAL A 248 4.85 3.52 28.50
N THR A 249 4.81 4.71 27.90
CA THR A 249 5.05 5.96 28.66
C THR A 249 3.81 6.52 29.36
N GLY A 250 2.61 6.10 28.94
CA GLY A 250 1.34 6.53 29.52
C GLY A 250 0.50 5.37 30.05
N ALA A 251 -0.72 5.69 30.49
CA ALA A 251 -1.65 4.68 30.97
C ALA A 251 -2.02 3.67 29.86
N LEU A 252 -1.95 2.39 30.20
CA LEU A 252 -2.34 1.29 29.32
C LEU A 252 -3.40 0.43 30.00
N ALA A 253 -4.62 0.44 29.45
CA ALA A 253 -5.69 -0.42 29.89
C ALA A 253 -5.64 -1.74 29.13
N VAL A 254 -5.39 -2.85 29.84
CA VAL A 254 -5.33 -4.19 29.26
C VAL A 254 -6.53 -5.00 29.72
N THR A 255 -7.36 -5.42 28.76
CA THR A 255 -8.38 -6.44 28.95
C THR A 255 -7.89 -7.77 28.39
N ALA A 256 -7.60 -8.76 29.24
CA ALA A 256 -7.03 -10.03 28.78
C ALA A 256 -7.42 -11.26 29.62
N ASP A 257 -7.06 -12.46 29.13
CA ASP A 257 -7.29 -13.71 29.86
C ASP A 257 -6.43 -13.77 31.14
N GLU A 258 -5.24 -13.16 31.11
CA GLU A 258 -4.28 -13.06 32.21
C GLU A 258 -3.64 -11.65 32.24
N PRO A 259 -3.10 -11.19 33.39
CA PRO A 259 -2.35 -9.93 33.46
C PRO A 259 -1.22 -9.86 32.43
N ALA A 260 -0.94 -8.65 31.92
CA ALA A 260 0.16 -8.43 30.99
C ALA A 260 1.49 -8.89 31.60
N THR A 261 2.28 -9.63 30.82
CA THR A 261 3.64 -10.03 31.22
C THR A 261 4.58 -8.89 30.93
N ILE A 262 5.13 -8.27 31.97
CA ILE A 262 6.14 -7.21 31.86
C ILE A 262 7.51 -7.85 32.04
N GLU A 263 8.32 -7.87 30.97
CA GLU A 263 9.62 -8.51 30.98
C GLU A 263 10.69 -7.68 31.70
N ALA A 264 11.79 -8.34 32.09
CA ALA A 264 12.90 -7.68 32.76
C ALA A 264 13.52 -6.61 31.85
N GLY A 265 13.54 -5.36 32.31
CA GLY A 265 14.08 -4.22 31.56
C GLY A 265 13.01 -3.39 30.82
N ALA A 266 11.76 -3.85 30.77
CA ALA A 266 10.65 -3.06 30.27
C ALA A 266 10.30 -1.91 31.24
N ASP A 267 9.76 -0.82 30.70
CA ASP A 267 9.26 0.34 31.46
C ASP A 267 7.80 0.60 31.12
N ALA A 268 6.89 0.23 32.02
CA ALA A 268 5.44 0.34 31.83
C ALA A 268 4.76 0.61 33.18
N PRO A 269 4.88 1.83 33.75
CA PRO A 269 4.51 2.11 35.14
C PRO A 269 3.00 2.14 35.39
N GLU A 270 2.19 2.38 34.34
CA GLU A 270 0.74 2.61 34.44
C GLU A 270 -0.09 1.57 33.66
N VAL A 271 0.25 0.28 33.80
CA VAL A 271 -0.55 -0.80 33.21
C VAL A 271 -1.66 -1.22 34.18
N SER A 272 -2.91 -1.07 33.74
CA SER A 272 -4.09 -1.58 34.44
C SER A 272 -4.60 -2.85 33.78
N PHE A 273 -5.12 -3.77 34.58
CA PHE A 273 -5.62 -5.06 34.10
C PHE A 273 -7.09 -5.25 34.46
N THR A 274 -7.87 -5.66 33.46
CA THR A 274 -9.23 -6.17 33.62
C THR A 274 -9.31 -7.57 33.02
N ALA A 275 -9.85 -8.54 33.76
CA ALA A 275 -10.04 -9.87 33.23
C ALA A 275 -11.10 -9.84 32.11
N ARG A 276 -10.82 -10.53 31.01
CA ARG A 276 -11.75 -10.65 29.88
C ARG A 276 -12.97 -11.53 30.20
N GLU A 277 -12.80 -12.48 31.13
CA GLU A 277 -13.85 -13.44 31.56
C GLU A 277 -14.48 -14.21 30.39
N GLY A 278 -13.70 -14.47 29.33
CA GLY A 278 -14.17 -15.18 28.14
C GLY A 278 -15.04 -14.37 27.18
N ARG A 279 -15.15 -13.05 27.37
CA ARG A 279 -15.80 -12.15 26.40
C ARG A 279 -14.94 -11.97 25.14
N GLU A 280 -15.58 -11.75 24.00
CA GLU A 280 -14.89 -11.46 22.74
C GLU A 280 -14.35 -10.01 22.76
N CYS A 281 -13.21 -9.77 22.13
CA CYS A 281 -12.73 -8.41 21.90
C CYS A 281 -13.40 -7.85 20.65
N GLU A 282 -14.47 -7.09 20.85
CA GLU A 282 -15.17 -6.40 19.77
C GLU A 282 -14.70 -4.96 19.69
N ARG A 283 -14.44 -4.49 18.46
CA ARG A 283 -14.24 -3.07 18.18
C ARG A 283 -15.63 -2.41 18.09
N GLU A 284 -15.88 -1.39 18.90
CA GLU A 284 -17.12 -0.59 18.84
C GLU A 284 -17.24 0.24 17.56
#